data_AF-A0A2N1M2Z4-F1
#
_entry.id   AF-A0A2N1M2Z4-F1
#
_cell.length_a   1.000
_cell.length_b   1.000
_cell.length_c   1.000
_cell.angle_alpha   90.00
_cell.angle_beta   90.00
_cell.angle_gamma   90.00
#
_symmetry.space_group_name_H-M   'P 1'
#
loop_
_entity.id
_entity.type
_entity.pdbx_description
1 polymer ?
#
loop_
_entity_poly.entity_id
_entity_poly.type
_entity_poly.pdbx_seq_one_letter_code
_entity_poly.pdbx_strand_id
1 'polypeptide(L)'
;MATTNLITNVNRGLERIENHIRGVGTPMQNPANIIDGIRAERDQYQNILNDENRQAERITQMHTNALNNEMEARREYWQLAQNRQERIGELLRKNFVFQLIIQRKDTQIAEHRRNAHRLTGQILALQNNPLGNMAAVHEIYQMLAPALGQVPNYIGQEQARGELREYYSRM
;
A
#
# COMPACT_ATOMS: atom_id res chain seq x y z
N MET A 1 -55.61 2.28 13.89
CA MET A 1 -56.82 3.02 14.37
C MET A 1 -57.74 3.40 13.22
N ALA A 2 -57.26 4.06 12.16
CA ALA A 2 -58.09 4.41 10.98
C ALA A 2 -58.74 3.19 10.30
N THR A 3 -57.96 2.13 10.04
CA THR A 3 -58.44 0.85 9.47
C THR A 3 -59.35 0.05 10.40
N THR A 4 -59.38 0.29 11.71
CA THR A 4 -60.30 -0.43 12.62
C THR A 4 -61.70 0.19 12.59
N ASN A 5 -61.75 1.51 12.48
CA ASN A 5 -63.00 2.26 12.43
C ASN A 5 -63.78 1.97 11.13
N LEU A 6 -63.07 1.91 10.00
CA LEU A 6 -63.67 1.59 8.71
C LEU A 6 -64.30 0.17 8.68
N ILE A 7 -63.70 -0.83 9.32
CA ILE A 7 -64.15 -2.25 9.25
C ILE A 7 -65.40 -2.35 10.11
N THR A 8 -65.37 -1.65 11.25
CA THR A 8 -66.50 -1.59 12.17
C THR A 8 -67.71 -0.93 11.49
N ASN A 9 -67.50 0.12 10.71
CA ASN A 9 -68.58 0.81 10.00
C ASN A 9 -69.12 -0.03 8.82
N VAL A 10 -68.25 -0.64 8.02
CA VAL A 10 -68.66 -1.61 6.99
C VAL A 10 -69.47 -2.75 7.61
N ASN A 11 -69.00 -3.34 8.70
CA ASN A 11 -69.70 -4.43 9.39
C ASN A 11 -71.09 -4.01 9.90
N ARG A 12 -71.22 -2.82 10.51
CA ARG A 12 -72.53 -2.29 10.90
C ARG A 12 -73.45 -2.06 9.70
N GLY A 13 -72.90 -1.58 8.57
CA GLY A 13 -73.65 -1.41 7.33
C GLY A 13 -74.17 -2.74 6.78
N LEU A 14 -73.31 -3.76 6.75
CA LEU A 14 -73.65 -5.11 6.32
C LEU A 14 -74.69 -5.78 7.22
N GLU A 15 -74.58 -5.63 8.54
CA GLU A 15 -75.56 -6.15 9.50
C GLU A 15 -76.95 -5.55 9.28
N ARG A 16 -77.03 -4.24 8.98
CA ARG A 16 -78.31 -3.58 8.62
C ARG A 16 -78.90 -4.13 7.33
N ILE A 17 -78.06 -4.44 6.35
CA ILE A 17 -78.50 -5.06 5.08
C ILE A 17 -79.01 -6.49 5.32
N GLU A 18 -78.26 -7.28 6.09
CA GLU A 18 -78.60 -8.66 6.41
C GLU A 18 -79.95 -8.76 7.14
N ASN A 19 -80.16 -7.94 8.16
CA ASN A 19 -81.42 -7.92 8.91
C ASN A 19 -82.63 -7.56 8.04
N HIS A 20 -82.47 -6.61 7.12
CA HIS A 20 -83.54 -6.25 6.18
C HIS A 20 -83.89 -7.37 5.20
N ILE A 21 -82.90 -8.05 4.64
CA ILE A 21 -83.10 -9.17 3.72
C ILE A 21 -83.83 -10.33 4.41
N ARG A 22 -83.52 -10.59 5.68
CA ARG A 22 -84.18 -11.62 6.49
C ARG A 22 -85.58 -11.24 6.97
N GLY A 23 -86.03 -10.00 6.76
CA GLY A 23 -87.31 -9.51 7.26
C GLY A 23 -87.35 -9.39 8.79
N VAL A 24 -86.19 -9.28 9.45
CA VAL A 24 -86.06 -9.22 10.90
C VAL A 24 -85.79 -7.76 11.32
N GLY A 25 -86.58 -7.24 12.25
CA GLY A 25 -86.45 -5.86 12.75
C GLY A 25 -87.16 -4.81 11.91
N THR A 26 -86.73 -3.55 12.03
CA THR A 26 -87.38 -2.42 11.35
C THR A 26 -87.00 -2.38 9.87
N PRO A 27 -87.94 -2.09 8.93
CA PRO A 27 -87.62 -1.93 7.52
C PRO A 27 -86.50 -0.91 7.30
N MET A 28 -85.53 -1.23 6.45
CA MET A 28 -84.37 -0.38 6.20
C MET A 28 -84.80 0.92 5.53
N GLN A 29 -84.40 2.04 6.12
CA GLN A 29 -84.61 3.36 5.54
C GLN A 29 -83.38 3.78 4.74
N ASN A 30 -83.61 4.20 3.50
CA ASN A 30 -82.61 4.71 2.57
C ASN A 30 -81.39 3.77 2.35
N PRO A 31 -81.61 2.57 1.78
CA PRO A 31 -80.55 1.59 1.54
C PRO A 31 -79.41 2.11 0.65
N ALA A 32 -79.70 3.06 -0.24
CA ALA A 32 -78.70 3.68 -1.11
C ALA A 32 -77.57 4.34 -0.31
N ASN A 33 -77.89 5.09 0.74
CA ASN A 33 -76.89 5.75 1.58
C ASN A 33 -75.98 4.77 2.32
N ILE A 34 -76.50 3.60 2.74
CA ILE A 34 -75.70 2.57 3.41
C ILE A 34 -74.72 1.95 2.43
N ILE A 35 -75.18 1.66 1.21
CA ILE A 35 -74.35 1.11 0.14
C ILE A 35 -73.25 2.11 -0.28
N ASP A 36 -73.59 3.39 -0.43
CA ASP A 36 -72.63 4.43 -0.79
C ASP A 36 -71.61 4.68 0.33
N GLY A 37 -72.02 4.60 1.60
CA GLY A 37 -71.10 4.62 2.74
C GLY A 37 -70.10 3.47 2.70
N ILE A 38 -70.56 2.23 2.47
CA ILE A 38 -69.69 1.05 2.35
C ILE A 38 -68.72 1.19 1.17
N ARG A 39 -69.18 1.75 0.04
CA ARG A 39 -68.32 2.01 -1.13
C ARG A 39 -67.20 3.00 -0.78
N ALA A 40 -67.55 4.12 -0.14
CA ALA A 40 -66.58 5.13 0.26
C ALA A 40 -65.54 4.58 1.25
N GLU A 41 -65.96 3.76 2.22
CA GLU A 41 -65.04 3.14 3.17
C GLU A 41 -64.11 2.13 2.50
N ARG A 42 -64.61 1.34 1.54
CA ARG A 42 -63.81 0.43 0.73
C ARG A 42 -62.77 1.17 -0.14
N ASP A 43 -63.13 2.34 -0.70
CA ASP A 43 -62.18 3.16 -1.45
C ASP A 43 -61.09 3.74 -0.54
N GLN A 44 -61.44 4.17 0.68
CA GLN A 44 -60.47 4.61 1.68
C GLN A 44 -59.52 3.48 2.10
N TYR A 45 -60.02 2.26 2.27
CA TYR A 45 -59.18 1.09 2.52
C TYR A 45 -58.19 0.83 1.41
N GLN A 46 -58.64 0.89 0.15
CA GLN A 46 -57.78 0.65 -0.98
C GLN A 46 -56.63 1.66 -1.04
N ASN A 47 -56.90 2.93 -0.71
CA ASN A 47 -55.87 3.96 -0.63
C ASN A 47 -54.84 3.67 0.46
N ILE A 48 -55.29 3.29 1.67
CA ILE A 48 -54.39 2.94 2.77
C ILE A 48 -53.51 1.75 2.39
N LEU A 49 -54.09 0.69 1.81
CA LEU A 49 -53.32 -0.48 1.35
C LEU A 49 -52.28 -0.11 0.30
N ASN A 50 -52.65 0.75 -0.65
CA ASN A 50 -51.71 1.20 -1.68
C ASN A 50 -50.55 2.01 -1.08
N ASP A 51 -50.81 2.85 -0.09
CA ASP A 51 -49.78 3.63 0.59
C ASP A 51 -48.87 2.75 1.46
N GLU A 52 -49.44 1.79 2.18
CA GLU A 52 -48.67 0.79 2.94
C GLU A 52 -47.77 -0.04 2.01
N ASN A 53 -48.27 -0.48 0.86
CA ASN A 53 -47.47 -1.21 -0.13
C ASN A 53 -46.32 -0.35 -0.67
N ARG A 54 -46.58 0.91 -1.04
CA ARG A 54 -45.51 1.85 -1.47
C ARG A 54 -44.47 2.05 -0.38
N GLN A 55 -44.90 2.15 0.88
CA GLN A 55 -43.99 2.29 2.00
C GLN A 55 -43.12 1.04 2.19
N ALA A 56 -43.72 -0.15 2.11
CA ALA A 56 -43.01 -1.42 2.20
C ALA A 56 -41.96 -1.58 1.09
N GLU A 57 -42.31 -1.19 -0.15
CA GLU A 57 -41.37 -1.18 -1.28
C GLU A 57 -40.19 -0.24 -1.04
N ARG A 58 -40.45 0.99 -0.57
CA ARG A 58 -39.40 1.97 -0.24
C ARG A 58 -38.48 1.45 0.85
N ILE A 59 -39.02 0.87 1.91
CA ILE A 59 -38.22 0.29 3.01
C ILE A 59 -37.33 -0.83 2.49
N THR A 60 -37.89 -1.72 1.67
CA THR A 60 -37.14 -2.83 1.06
C THR A 60 -35.99 -2.30 0.21
N GLN A 61 -36.25 -1.33 -0.66
CA GLN A 61 -35.22 -0.71 -1.49
C GLN A 61 -34.13 -0.03 -0.66
N MET A 62 -34.50 0.73 0.38
CA MET A 62 -33.52 1.36 1.27
C MET A 62 -32.64 0.32 1.97
N HIS A 63 -33.23 -0.78 2.44
CA HIS A 63 -32.49 -1.86 3.09
C HIS A 63 -31.52 -2.55 2.12
N THR A 64 -31.97 -2.85 0.90
CA THR A 64 -31.12 -3.42 -0.15
C THR A 64 -29.95 -2.49 -0.50
N ASN A 65 -30.23 -1.19 -0.66
CA ASN A 65 -29.18 -0.21 -0.96
C ASN A 65 -28.18 -0.08 0.20
N ALA A 66 -28.66 -0.06 1.45
CA ALA A 66 -27.79 -0.03 2.61
C ALA A 66 -26.87 -1.25 2.69
N LEU A 67 -27.40 -2.46 2.46
CA LEU A 67 -26.60 -3.69 2.41
C LEU A 67 -25.56 -3.65 1.29
N ASN A 68 -25.93 -3.17 0.11
CA ASN A 68 -24.98 -3.06 -1.01
C ASN A 68 -23.85 -2.07 -0.69
N ASN A 69 -24.19 -0.89 -0.16
CA ASN A 69 -23.20 0.11 0.26
C ASN A 69 -22.26 -0.45 1.33
N GLU A 70 -22.77 -1.20 2.31
CA GLU A 70 -21.95 -1.83 3.34
C GLU A 70 -21.01 -2.89 2.75
N MET A 71 -21.50 -3.71 1.82
CA MET A 71 -20.67 -4.70 1.13
C MET A 71 -19.56 -4.05 0.29
N GLU A 72 -19.86 -2.96 -0.40
CA GLU A 72 -18.87 -2.19 -1.17
C GLU A 72 -17.79 -1.60 -0.25
N ALA A 73 -18.19 -0.89 0.81
CA ALA A 73 -17.25 -0.36 1.78
C ALA A 73 -16.36 -1.48 2.37
N ARG A 74 -16.95 -2.63 2.71
CA ARG A 74 -16.19 -3.78 3.21
C ARG A 74 -15.17 -4.31 2.21
N ARG A 75 -15.52 -4.37 0.92
CA ARG A 75 -14.59 -4.76 -0.15
C ARG A 75 -13.42 -3.78 -0.27
N GLU A 76 -13.70 -2.48 -0.24
CA GLU A 76 -12.66 -1.44 -0.30
C GLU A 76 -11.72 -1.52 0.90
N TYR A 77 -12.25 -1.69 2.11
CA TYR A 77 -11.44 -1.89 3.31
C TYR A 77 -10.52 -3.11 3.20
N TRP A 78 -11.03 -4.23 2.68
CA TRP A 78 -10.23 -5.42 2.46
C TRP A 78 -9.11 -5.19 1.45
N GLN A 79 -9.40 -4.56 0.31
CA GLN A 79 -8.39 -4.24 -0.70
C GLN A 79 -7.30 -3.31 -0.14
N LEU A 80 -7.71 -2.26 0.60
CA LEU A 80 -6.78 -1.35 1.24
C LEU A 80 -5.89 -2.07 2.26
N ALA A 81 -6.45 -2.97 3.06
CA ALA A 81 -5.70 -3.75 4.03
C ALA A 81 -4.68 -4.67 3.35
N GLN A 82 -5.05 -5.34 2.26
CA GLN A 82 -4.14 -6.17 1.46
C GLN A 82 -2.99 -5.34 0.88
N ASN A 83 -3.31 -4.23 0.21
CA ASN A 83 -2.30 -3.34 -0.37
C ASN A 83 -1.33 -2.80 0.68
N ARG A 84 -1.83 -2.44 1.88
CA ARG A 84 -0.99 -2.01 3.00
C ARG A 84 -0.09 -3.14 3.48
N GLN A 85 -0.61 -4.36 3.60
CA GLN A 85 0.16 -5.51 4.03
C GLN A 85 1.31 -5.83 3.05
N GLU A 86 1.02 -5.79 1.74
CA GLU A 86 2.03 -5.94 0.70
C GLU A 86 3.12 -4.87 0.79
N ARG A 87 2.71 -3.59 0.90
CA ARG A 87 3.64 -2.47 1.02
C ARG A 87 4.50 -2.54 2.28
N ILE A 88 3.93 -2.95 3.41
CA ILE A 88 4.68 -3.19 4.65
C ILE A 88 5.71 -4.29 4.42
N GLY A 89 5.33 -5.41 3.80
CA GLY A 89 6.25 -6.49 3.47
C GLY A 89 7.43 -6.05 2.58
N GLU A 90 7.18 -5.22 1.57
CA GLU A 90 8.23 -4.64 0.73
C GLU A 90 9.18 -3.74 1.52
N LEU A 91 8.65 -2.86 2.37
CA LEU A 91 9.44 -1.95 3.17
C LEU A 91 10.32 -2.69 4.17
N LEU A 92 9.81 -3.76 4.78
CA LEU A 92 10.58 -4.62 5.68
C LEU A 92 11.74 -5.30 4.95
N ARG A 93 11.49 -5.85 3.74
CA ARG A 93 12.55 -6.45 2.91
C ARG A 93 13.63 -5.43 2.54
N LYS A 94 13.23 -4.23 2.09
CA LYS A 94 14.16 -3.15 1.76
C LYS A 94 14.98 -2.72 2.98
N ASN A 95 14.32 -2.54 4.13
CA ASN A 95 15.00 -2.15 5.37
C ASN A 95 16.03 -3.19 5.79
N PHE A 96 15.69 -4.47 5.74
CA PHE A 96 16.61 -5.56 6.03
C PHE A 96 17.86 -5.53 5.13
N VAL A 97 17.68 -5.35 3.81
CA VAL A 97 18.81 -5.23 2.87
C VAL A 97 19.67 -4.00 3.19
N PHE A 98 19.07 -2.85 3.51
CA PHE A 98 19.83 -1.67 3.89
C PHE A 98 20.65 -1.89 5.17
N GLN A 99 20.10 -2.55 6.18
CA GLN A 99 20.83 -2.89 7.40
C GLN A 99 22.06 -3.75 7.11
N LEU A 100 21.93 -4.76 6.25
CA LEU A 100 23.06 -5.60 5.84
C LEU A 100 24.15 -4.80 5.12
N ILE A 101 23.76 -3.89 4.22
CA ILE A 101 24.70 -3.03 3.50
C ILE A 101 25.45 -2.10 4.47
N ILE A 102 24.73 -1.48 5.40
CA ILE A 102 25.31 -0.62 6.43
C ILE A 102 26.34 -1.39 7.25
N GLN A 103 25.97 -2.57 7.79
CA GLN A 103 26.88 -3.41 8.57
C GLN A 103 28.16 -3.79 7.81
N ARG A 104 28.01 -4.16 6.53
CA ARG A 104 29.16 -4.49 5.68
C ARG A 104 30.06 -3.27 5.46
N LYS A 105 29.48 -2.09 5.21
CA LYS A 105 30.23 -0.85 5.02
C LYS A 105 30.94 -0.41 6.29
N ASP A 106 30.29 -0.52 7.44
CA ASP A 106 30.91 -0.20 8.74
C ASP A 106 32.13 -1.08 9.01
N THR A 107 32.03 -2.37 8.67
CA THR A 107 33.16 -3.31 8.78
C THR A 107 34.33 -2.89 7.87
N GLN A 108 34.05 -2.58 6.59
CA GLN A 108 35.06 -2.09 5.65
C GLN A 108 35.74 -0.80 6.13
N ILE A 109 34.96 0.15 6.66
CA ILE A 109 35.48 1.40 7.19
C ILE A 109 36.38 1.13 8.40
N ALA A 110 35.97 0.24 9.30
CA ALA A 110 36.79 -0.14 10.46
C ALA A 110 38.13 -0.76 10.05
N GLU A 111 38.13 -1.63 9.04
CA GLU A 111 39.36 -2.22 8.49
C GLU A 111 40.26 -1.17 7.84
N HIS A 112 39.70 -0.27 7.02
CA HIS A 112 40.46 0.82 6.42
C HIS A 112 41.09 1.73 7.48
N ARG A 113 40.36 2.05 8.57
CA ARG A 113 40.91 2.83 9.70
C ARG A 113 42.07 2.09 10.37
N ARG A 114 41.93 0.79 10.65
CA ARG A 114 43.03 -0.02 11.23
C ARG A 114 44.27 -0.04 10.33
N ASN A 115 44.07 -0.22 9.01
CA ASN A 115 45.17 -0.22 8.05
C ASN A 115 45.87 1.13 7.97
N ALA A 116 45.12 2.23 7.96
CA ALA A 116 45.67 3.58 8.00
C ALA A 116 46.51 3.79 9.27
N HIS A 117 45.97 3.44 10.45
CA HIS A 117 46.73 3.53 11.71
C HIS A 117 48.02 2.69 11.68
N ARG A 118 47.97 1.47 11.14
CA ARG A 118 49.14 0.60 11.01
C ARG A 118 50.21 1.24 10.11
N LEU A 119 49.81 1.77 8.95
CA LEU A 119 50.72 2.43 8.02
C LEU A 119 51.34 3.68 8.63
N THR A 120 50.56 4.49 9.34
CA THR A 120 51.09 5.65 10.09
C THR A 120 52.15 5.22 11.10
N GLY A 121 51.91 4.14 11.86
CA GLY A 121 52.90 3.61 12.79
C GLY A 121 54.19 3.15 12.10
N GLN A 122 54.09 2.50 10.94
CA GLN A 122 55.25 2.08 10.15
C GLN A 122 56.05 3.29 9.61
N ILE A 123 55.36 4.32 9.11
CA ILE A 123 55.99 5.56 8.63
C ILE A 123 56.76 6.24 9.77
N LEU A 124 56.16 6.36 10.96
CA LEU A 124 56.81 6.94 12.13
C LEU A 124 58.06 6.14 12.55
N ALA A 125 58.00 4.81 12.53
CA ALA A 125 59.16 3.97 12.84
C ALA A 125 60.31 4.17 11.85
N LEU A 126 60.01 4.29 10.55
CA LEU A 126 61.01 4.57 9.51
C LEU A 126 61.63 5.96 9.67
N GLN A 127 60.82 6.97 10.03
CA GLN A 127 61.28 8.33 10.26
C GLN A 127 62.16 8.47 11.51
N ASN A 128 61.87 7.71 12.57
CA ASN A 128 62.58 7.81 13.84
C ASN A 128 63.88 6.97 13.91
N ASN A 129 64.23 6.23 12.86
CA ASN A 129 65.48 5.47 12.81
C ASN A 129 66.40 5.89 11.63
N PRO A 130 66.68 7.20 11.45
CA PRO A 130 67.35 7.71 10.26
C PRO A 130 68.82 7.27 10.19
N LEU A 131 69.53 7.17 11.32
CA LEU A 131 70.94 6.78 11.37
C LEU A 131 71.12 5.31 11.00
N GLY A 132 70.27 4.41 11.52
CA GLY A 132 70.30 2.98 11.15
C GLY A 132 69.93 2.74 9.69
N ASN A 133 68.92 3.46 9.18
CA ASN A 133 68.55 3.40 7.77
C ASN A 133 69.63 3.98 6.86
N MET A 134 70.27 5.09 7.24
CA MET A 134 71.39 5.68 6.50
C MET A 134 72.65 4.82 6.54
N ALA A 135 72.93 4.14 7.66
CA ALA A 135 74.02 3.18 7.76
C ALA A 135 73.81 2.00 6.79
N ALA A 136 72.62 1.42 6.75
CA ALA A 136 72.28 0.36 5.81
C ALA A 136 72.36 0.82 4.34
N VAL A 137 71.85 2.02 4.03
CA VAL A 137 71.97 2.61 2.68
C VAL A 137 73.43 2.86 2.31
N HIS A 138 74.24 3.34 3.25
CA HIS A 138 75.66 3.59 3.04
C HIS A 138 76.42 2.28 2.81
N GLU A 139 76.12 1.22 3.55
CA GLU A 139 76.69 -0.13 3.34
C GLU A 139 76.33 -0.68 1.96
N ILE A 140 75.07 -0.57 1.53
CA ILE A 140 74.63 -0.98 0.18
C ILE A 140 75.37 -0.16 -0.89
N TYR A 141 75.49 1.15 -0.68
CA TYR A 141 76.23 2.02 -1.59
C TYR A 141 77.70 1.62 -1.66
N GLN A 142 78.36 1.30 -0.54
CA GLN A 142 79.74 0.83 -0.52
C GLN A 142 79.91 -0.52 -1.22
N MET A 143 78.96 -1.45 -1.07
CA MET A 143 78.99 -2.76 -1.74
C MET A 143 78.80 -2.65 -3.26
N LEU A 144 77.96 -1.72 -3.72
CA LEU A 144 77.66 -1.53 -5.14
C LEU A 144 78.55 -0.50 -5.82
N ALA A 145 79.21 0.40 -5.08
CA ALA A 145 80.07 1.44 -5.63
C ALA A 145 81.16 0.93 -6.59
N PRO A 146 81.84 -0.20 -6.33
CA PRO A 146 82.81 -0.74 -7.28
C PRO A 146 82.18 -1.16 -8.61
N ALA A 147 80.98 -1.75 -8.57
CA ALA A 147 80.26 -2.19 -9.77
C ALA A 147 79.66 -1.00 -10.53
N LEU A 148 79.10 -0.02 -9.81
CA LEU A 148 78.55 1.21 -10.38
C LEU A 148 79.63 2.10 -11.01
N GLY A 149 80.83 2.14 -10.43
CA GLY A 149 81.97 2.86 -11.00
C GLY A 149 82.53 2.26 -12.29
N GLN A 150 82.19 1.01 -12.60
CA GLN A 150 82.54 0.35 -13.86
C GLN A 150 81.44 0.46 -14.93
N VAL A 151 80.24 0.91 -14.56
CA VAL A 151 79.18 1.20 -15.53
C VAL A 151 79.61 2.47 -16.29
N PRO A 152 79.81 2.41 -17.62
CA PRO A 152 80.10 3.60 -18.41
C PRO A 152 79.00 4.64 -18.17
N ASN A 153 79.38 5.90 -17.96
CA ASN A 153 78.41 6.99 -17.88
C ASN A 153 77.50 6.93 -19.12
N TYR A 154 76.22 6.64 -18.91
CA TYR A 154 75.23 6.68 -19.97
C TYR A 154 75.05 8.15 -20.39
N ILE A 155 75.79 8.55 -21.43
CA ILE A 155 75.82 9.91 -21.99
C ILE A 155 74.57 10.24 -22.83
N GLY A 156 73.48 9.49 -22.68
CA GLY A 156 72.18 9.84 -23.25
C GLY A 156 72.16 9.91 -24.78
N GLN A 157 73.03 9.17 -25.49
CA GLN A 157 72.76 8.93 -26.90
C GLN A 157 71.68 7.84 -27.00
N GLU A 158 70.43 8.26 -26.99
CA GLU A 158 69.38 7.50 -27.69
C GLU A 158 69.88 7.31 -29.13
N GLN A 159 70.25 6.07 -29.49
CA GLN A 159 70.23 5.70 -30.91
C GLN A 159 68.82 6.02 -31.40
N ALA A 160 68.70 6.99 -32.31
CA ALA A 160 67.44 7.35 -32.93
C ALA A 160 66.74 6.07 -33.37
N ARG A 161 65.65 5.72 -32.68
CA ARG A 161 64.81 4.55 -32.97
C ARG A 161 64.11 4.79 -34.31
N GLY A 162 64.83 4.57 -35.40
CA GLY A 162 64.28 4.48 -36.76
C GLY A 162 63.46 3.22 -36.98
N GLU A 163 63.50 2.23 -36.07
CA GLU A 163 62.95 0.90 -36.35
C GLU A 163 61.61 0.59 -35.65
N LEU A 164 61.02 1.51 -34.87
CA LEU A 164 59.69 1.29 -34.27
C LEU A 164 58.51 1.75 -35.14
N ARG A 165 58.76 2.38 -36.30
CA ARG A 165 57.67 2.76 -37.22
C ARG A 165 57.15 1.61 -38.09
N GLU A 166 57.90 0.52 -38.25
CA GLU A 166 57.42 -0.64 -39.04
C GLU A 166 56.48 -1.57 -38.26
N TYR A 167 56.57 -1.63 -36.92
CA TYR A 167 55.75 -2.56 -36.14
C TYR A 167 54.27 -2.13 -36.03
N TYR A 168 53.97 -0.82 -36.09
CA TYR A 168 52.61 -0.29 -36.00
C TYR A 168 51.93 0.01 -37.36
N SER A 169 52.61 -0.25 -38.47
CA SER A 169 52.00 -0.10 -39.82
C SER A 169 51.53 -1.44 -40.41
N ARG A 170 51.64 -2.54 -39.66
CA ARG A 170 51.21 -3.90 -40.06
C ARG A 170 50.21 -4.57 -39.11
N MET A 171 49.64 -3.82 -38.16
CA MET A 171 48.39 -4.18 -37.46
C MET A 171 47.27 -3.31 -38.00
#